data_AF-D9SNR5-F1
#
_entry.id   AF-D9SNR5-F1
#
_cell.length_a   1.000
_cell.length_b   1.000
_cell.length_c   1.000
_cell.angle_alpha   90.00
_cell.angle_beta   90.00
_cell.angle_gamma   90.00
#
_symmetry.space_group_name_H-M   'P 1'
#
loop_
_entity.id
_entity.type
_entity.pdbx_description
1 polymer ?
#
loop_
_entity_poly.entity_id
_entity_poly.type
_entity_poly.pdbx_seq_one_letter_code
_entity_poly.pdbx_strand_id
1 'polypeptide(L)'
;MLKKKRTFISKILLVSMCASIVPATVALAGENAVVKKSKSNEIQIIPMPGNVKESTSISLKSNATTGYSWKYTVVQGDSIIQTLKSYRPDDTSGTIDGSGGTDTWTFKGSKEGSTTLRFEYSRSWEESPVDTREFIITVDGDMNMTVKETTKGTASIQLRSDTTTEACSWRYSVVQGDSIVESSKEFIEYPVWTGIYGSGGRNIWVFKGLKEGSTTLKFEYLRPTEGDVAEIRDFNLTVDKDLNVSVTELSDQSKAGPSSQRVADINGDGNVNLIDLALLKKYLKDNTIGISKYVGDLNRDGQINSTDVNLLKMALLR
;
A
#
# COMPACT_ATOMS: atom_id res chain seq x y z
N MET A 1 -51.72 -35.88 45.29
CA MET A 1 -51.70 -35.55 43.83
C MET A 1 -50.29 -35.88 43.32
N LEU A 2 -50.10 -36.71 42.28
CA LEU A 2 -50.07 -36.34 40.85
C LEU A 2 -49.05 -35.21 40.55
N LYS A 3 -48.02 -35.38 39.70
CA LYS A 3 -47.86 -36.29 38.53
C LYS A 3 -46.42 -36.88 38.35
N LYS A 4 -46.39 -38.12 37.83
CA LYS A 4 -45.51 -38.73 36.79
C LYS A 4 -44.26 -37.94 36.32
N LYS A 5 -43.04 -38.51 36.35
CA LYS A 5 -42.42 -39.62 35.54
C LYS A 5 -42.01 -39.25 34.10
N ARG A 6 -40.70 -39.35 33.78
CA ARG A 6 -40.03 -40.01 32.60
C ARG A 6 -38.56 -39.54 32.47
N THR A 7 -37.59 -40.28 31.89
CA THR A 7 -37.02 -41.61 32.21
C THR A 7 -35.84 -41.92 31.25
N PHE A 8 -34.64 -42.21 31.79
CA PHE A 8 -33.48 -42.78 31.06
C PHE A 8 -32.98 -41.95 29.84
N ILE A 9 -31.90 -42.28 29.11
CA ILE A 9 -30.90 -43.40 29.11
C ILE A 9 -29.49 -42.74 28.94
N SER A 10 -28.30 -43.35 29.11
CA SER A 10 -27.90 -44.77 29.18
C SER A 10 -26.72 -45.03 30.17
N LYS A 11 -25.55 -45.52 29.70
CA LYS A 11 -24.40 -46.04 30.47
C LYS A 11 -23.07 -45.97 29.69
N ILE A 12 -21.97 -45.81 30.43
CA ILE A 12 -20.57 -46.08 30.02
C ILE A 12 -20.20 -47.55 30.35
N LEU A 13 -19.28 -48.16 29.61
CA LEU A 13 -18.38 -49.21 30.13
C LEU A 13 -16.98 -49.11 29.46
N LEU A 14 -16.14 -50.16 29.57
CA LEU A 14 -14.68 -50.07 29.49
C LEU A 14 -14.07 -51.43 29.04
N VAL A 15 -12.73 -51.50 28.93
CA VAL A 15 -11.89 -52.73 28.71
C VAL A 15 -11.86 -53.21 27.24
N SER A 16 -10.78 -53.74 26.62
CA SER A 16 -9.41 -54.20 26.98
C SER A 16 -8.39 -53.59 25.99
N MET A 17 -7.13 -53.20 26.27
CA MET A 17 -5.98 -53.78 27.00
C MET A 17 -5.35 -55.04 26.35
N CYS A 18 -4.19 -54.86 25.69
CA CYS A 18 -2.94 -55.65 25.82
C CYS A 18 -1.80 -55.14 24.89
N ALA A 19 -0.54 -55.46 25.22
CA ALA A 19 0.67 -55.25 24.40
C ALA A 19 1.11 -56.63 23.78
N SER A 20 2.14 -56.81 22.92
CA SER A 20 3.52 -56.29 22.94
C SER A 20 4.33 -56.66 21.67
N ILE A 21 5.38 -55.88 21.36
CA ILE A 21 6.67 -56.27 20.71
C ILE A 21 6.67 -56.79 19.25
N VAL A 22 7.74 -56.47 18.50
CA VAL A 22 8.00 -56.81 17.08
C VAL A 22 9.25 -57.72 16.97
N PRO A 23 9.42 -58.51 15.89
CA PRO A 23 10.52 -58.22 14.95
C PRO A 23 10.19 -58.45 13.45
N ALA A 24 11.17 -58.21 12.58
CA ALA A 24 11.10 -58.19 11.10
C ALA A 24 10.92 -59.60 10.45
N THR A 25 10.71 -59.81 9.13
CA THR A 25 11.59 -59.38 8.02
C THR A 25 10.96 -59.57 6.61
N VAL A 26 11.11 -58.57 5.72
CA VAL A 26 11.12 -58.57 4.22
C VAL A 26 10.21 -59.52 3.40
N ALA A 27 9.32 -58.95 2.56
CA ALA A 27 9.35 -59.10 1.07
C ALA A 27 8.20 -58.38 0.30
N LEU A 28 8.59 -57.44 -0.59
CA LEU A 28 8.04 -57.05 -1.91
C LEU A 28 6.51 -56.97 -2.26
N ALA A 29 6.20 -55.86 -2.95
CA ALA A 29 5.15 -55.63 -3.97
C ALA A 29 3.66 -55.53 -3.55
N GLY A 30 3.06 -54.36 -3.80
CA GLY A 30 1.63 -54.06 -3.61
C GLY A 30 1.32 -52.57 -3.81
N GLU A 31 0.64 -52.25 -4.90
CA GLU A 31 0.48 -50.93 -5.53
C GLU A 31 -0.06 -49.71 -4.74
N ASN A 32 0.35 -48.52 -5.23
CA ASN A 32 -0.44 -47.29 -5.43
C ASN A 32 -1.26 -46.66 -4.29
N ALA A 33 -0.61 -45.74 -3.55
CA ALA A 33 -1.30 -44.59 -2.94
C ALA A 33 -0.38 -43.34 -2.85
N VAL A 34 0.04 -42.79 -4.00
CA VAL A 34 0.77 -41.50 -4.01
C VAL A 34 -0.20 -40.37 -3.63
N VAL A 35 -0.11 -39.92 -2.38
CA VAL A 35 -0.80 -38.71 -1.91
C VAL A 35 -0.22 -37.51 -2.64
N LYS A 36 -0.85 -37.12 -3.75
CA LYS A 36 -0.63 -35.82 -4.39
C LYS A 36 -1.11 -34.73 -3.44
N LYS A 37 -0.24 -34.28 -2.54
CA LYS A 37 -0.35 -32.94 -1.96
C LYS A 37 -0.38 -31.96 -3.14
N SER A 38 -1.54 -31.37 -3.38
CA SER A 38 -1.63 -30.18 -4.23
C SER A 38 -0.67 -29.15 -3.65
N LYS A 39 0.36 -28.76 -4.40
CA LYS A 39 1.18 -27.61 -4.02
C LYS A 39 0.26 -26.38 -4.02
N SER A 40 0.37 -25.57 -2.98
CA SER A 40 -0.09 -24.17 -3.02
C SER A 40 0.49 -23.49 -4.27
N ASN A 41 -0.30 -22.63 -4.92
CA ASN A 41 0.11 -21.92 -6.13
C ASN A 41 1.37 -21.08 -5.88
N GLU A 42 2.53 -21.60 -6.26
CA GLU A 42 3.80 -20.86 -6.26
C GLU A 42 3.72 -19.81 -7.38
N ILE A 43 3.53 -18.55 -7.00
CA ILE A 43 3.42 -17.42 -7.92
C ILE A 43 4.77 -17.24 -8.63
N GLN A 44 4.82 -17.55 -9.92
CA GLN A 44 6.00 -17.29 -10.74
C GLN A 44 6.05 -15.79 -11.10
N ILE A 45 6.71 -15.02 -10.24
CA ILE A 45 7.23 -13.70 -10.61
C ILE A 45 8.36 -13.96 -11.62
N ILE A 46 8.14 -13.63 -12.90
CA ILE A 46 9.13 -13.76 -13.96
C ILE A 46 9.64 -12.37 -14.32
N PRO A 47 10.87 -11.98 -13.92
CA PRO A 47 11.51 -10.78 -14.43
C PRO A 47 11.75 -10.95 -15.93
N MET A 48 11.19 -10.06 -16.76
CA MET A 48 11.34 -10.15 -18.21
C MET A 48 12.74 -9.68 -18.63
N PRO A 49 13.52 -10.47 -19.39
CA PRO A 49 14.90 -10.13 -19.73
C PRO A 49 14.96 -9.08 -20.85
N GLY A 50 14.83 -7.80 -20.47
CA GLY A 50 15.00 -6.63 -21.34
C GLY A 50 15.02 -5.34 -20.52
N ASN A 51 15.82 -4.35 -20.94
CA ASN A 51 16.03 -3.12 -20.16
C ASN A 51 14.81 -2.17 -20.19
N VAL A 52 13.79 -2.48 -19.38
CA VAL A 52 12.70 -1.56 -19.02
C VAL A 52 12.51 -1.60 -17.50
N LYS A 53 13.32 -0.84 -16.76
CA LYS A 53 13.25 -0.75 -15.29
C LYS A 53 11.96 -0.09 -14.76
N GLU A 54 11.21 0.55 -15.64
CA GLU A 54 10.08 1.44 -15.33
C GLU A 54 8.72 0.72 -15.22
N SER A 55 8.67 -0.59 -15.42
CA SER A 55 7.40 -1.34 -15.49
C SER A 55 7.43 -2.68 -14.76
N THR A 56 6.32 -3.02 -14.12
CA THR A 56 6.06 -4.33 -13.50
C THR A 56 4.81 -4.97 -14.12
N SER A 57 4.54 -6.25 -13.82
CA SER A 57 3.32 -6.91 -14.29
C SER A 57 2.69 -7.83 -13.24
N ILE A 58 1.36 -7.85 -13.22
CA ILE A 58 0.55 -8.85 -12.51
C ILE A 58 0.06 -9.86 -13.54
N SER A 59 0.12 -11.14 -13.21
CA SER A 59 -0.37 -12.23 -14.07
C SER A 59 -1.25 -13.18 -13.28
N LEU A 60 -2.49 -13.39 -13.73
CA LEU A 60 -3.49 -14.21 -13.07
C LEU A 60 -3.98 -15.31 -14.00
N LYS A 61 -4.10 -16.54 -13.48
CA LYS A 61 -4.71 -17.65 -14.23
C LYS A 61 -6.18 -17.38 -14.48
N SER A 62 -6.63 -17.70 -15.68
CA SER A 62 -8.04 -17.58 -16.09
C SER A 62 -8.39 -18.66 -17.11
N ASN A 63 -9.68 -18.90 -17.32
CA ASN A 63 -10.14 -19.72 -18.44
C ASN A 63 -11.20 -18.97 -19.25
N ALA A 64 -10.74 -18.22 -20.25
CA ALA A 64 -11.59 -17.41 -21.11
C ALA A 64 -12.72 -18.21 -21.80
N THR A 65 -12.51 -19.50 -22.06
CA THR A 65 -13.52 -20.38 -22.69
C THR A 65 -14.79 -20.56 -21.84
N THR A 66 -14.72 -20.29 -20.53
CA THR A 66 -15.83 -20.47 -19.58
C THR A 66 -16.70 -19.22 -19.39
N GLY A 67 -16.36 -18.13 -20.09
CA GLY A 67 -17.01 -16.81 -19.98
C GLY A 67 -16.55 -15.95 -18.80
N TYR A 68 -15.73 -16.50 -17.89
CA TYR A 68 -15.17 -15.74 -16.75
C TYR A 68 -13.95 -14.92 -17.17
N SER A 69 -13.92 -13.66 -16.71
CA SER A 69 -12.87 -12.69 -17.01
C SER A 69 -12.39 -11.98 -15.74
N TRP A 70 -11.10 -11.67 -15.67
CA TRP A 70 -10.57 -10.79 -14.63
C TRP A 70 -10.75 -9.33 -15.04
N LYS A 71 -11.30 -8.55 -14.11
CA LYS A 71 -11.30 -7.08 -14.09
C LYS A 71 -10.54 -6.62 -12.85
N TYR A 72 -10.11 -5.36 -12.82
CA TYR A 72 -9.60 -4.75 -11.59
C TYR A 72 -10.17 -3.36 -11.37
N THR A 73 -10.16 -2.93 -10.11
CA THR A 73 -10.44 -1.57 -9.67
C THR A 73 -9.25 -1.03 -8.87
N VAL A 74 -9.07 0.29 -8.89
CA VAL A 74 -8.12 0.97 -8.00
C VAL A 74 -8.86 1.24 -6.69
N VAL A 75 -8.35 0.66 -5.60
CA VAL A 75 -8.91 0.84 -4.24
C VAL A 75 -8.30 2.06 -3.56
N GLN A 76 -7.01 2.30 -3.80
CA GLN A 76 -6.25 3.39 -3.17
C GLN A 76 -5.10 3.83 -4.09
N GLY A 77 -4.84 5.14 -4.18
CA GLY A 77 -3.64 5.71 -4.80
C GLY A 77 -3.66 5.80 -6.33
N ASP A 78 -2.67 6.48 -6.89
CA ASP A 78 -2.61 6.87 -8.31
C ASP A 78 -1.16 6.93 -8.85
N SER A 79 -0.24 6.20 -8.22
CA SER A 79 1.20 6.12 -8.54
C SER A 79 1.55 5.27 -9.76
N ILE A 80 0.57 4.66 -10.43
CA ILE A 80 0.79 3.79 -11.60
C ILE A 80 -0.18 4.08 -12.75
N ILE A 81 0.23 3.71 -13.97
CA ILE A 81 -0.59 3.69 -15.18
C ILE A 81 -0.50 2.30 -15.82
N GLN A 82 -1.63 1.69 -16.18
CA GLN A 82 -1.64 0.44 -16.95
C GLN A 82 -1.21 0.73 -18.40
N THR A 83 -0.11 0.13 -18.85
CA THR A 83 0.43 0.30 -20.21
C THR A 83 -0.02 -0.78 -21.18
N LEU A 84 -0.31 -1.99 -20.68
CA LEU A 84 -0.75 -3.12 -21.50
C LEU A 84 -1.68 -4.05 -20.71
N LYS A 85 -2.66 -4.65 -21.39
CA LYS A 85 -3.27 -5.93 -20.99
C LYS A 85 -3.07 -6.93 -22.13
N SER A 86 -2.69 -8.15 -21.80
CA SER A 86 -2.61 -9.29 -22.72
C SER A 86 -3.24 -10.54 -22.11
N TYR A 87 -3.54 -11.53 -22.97
CA TYR A 87 -3.94 -12.87 -22.55
C TYR A 87 -3.06 -13.87 -23.31
N ARG A 88 -2.56 -14.87 -22.59
CA ARG A 88 -1.81 -16.00 -23.17
C ARG A 88 -2.56 -17.30 -22.85
N PRO A 89 -3.03 -18.07 -23.84
CA PRO A 89 -3.57 -19.40 -23.58
C PRO A 89 -2.44 -20.35 -23.12
N ASP A 90 -2.81 -21.33 -22.29
CA ASP A 90 -1.89 -22.34 -21.79
C ASP A 90 -1.58 -23.40 -22.86
N ASP A 91 -2.56 -23.72 -23.72
CA ASP A 91 -2.31 -24.41 -24.99
C ASP A 91 -2.01 -23.39 -26.09
N THR A 92 -0.79 -23.42 -26.63
CA THR A 92 -0.39 -22.60 -27.78
C THR A 92 -0.56 -23.32 -29.13
N SER A 93 -1.02 -24.58 -29.14
CA SER A 93 -1.31 -25.32 -30.38
C SER A 93 -2.73 -25.05 -30.92
N GLY A 94 -3.66 -24.65 -30.05
CA GLY A 94 -5.07 -24.46 -30.40
C GLY A 94 -5.79 -25.78 -30.68
N THR A 95 -5.35 -26.88 -30.07
CA THR A 95 -5.93 -28.22 -30.26
C THR A 95 -6.67 -28.74 -29.02
N ILE A 96 -6.51 -28.06 -27.87
CA ILE A 96 -7.17 -28.42 -26.62
C ILE A 96 -8.33 -27.45 -26.35
N ASP A 97 -9.53 -27.84 -26.76
CA ASP A 97 -10.77 -27.13 -26.41
C ASP A 97 -10.93 -27.01 -24.88
N GLY A 98 -11.40 -25.86 -24.43
CA GLY A 98 -11.57 -25.57 -23.00
C GLY A 98 -10.26 -25.26 -22.25
N SER A 99 -9.12 -25.23 -22.92
CA SER A 99 -7.84 -24.83 -22.31
C SER A 99 -7.90 -23.42 -21.72
N GLY A 100 -7.36 -23.29 -20.51
CA GLY A 100 -7.23 -22.00 -19.84
C GLY A 100 -6.06 -21.18 -20.37
N GLY A 101 -5.66 -20.19 -19.58
CA GLY A 101 -4.58 -19.29 -19.90
C GLY A 101 -4.24 -18.38 -18.72
N THR A 102 -3.61 -17.27 -19.05
CA THR A 102 -3.13 -16.27 -18.10
C THR A 102 -3.44 -14.88 -18.65
N ASP A 103 -4.26 -14.10 -17.94
CA ASP A 103 -4.35 -12.65 -18.14
C ASP A 103 -3.10 -12.00 -17.52
N THR A 104 -2.47 -11.07 -18.24
CA THR A 104 -1.34 -10.27 -17.74
C THR A 104 -1.63 -8.79 -17.94
N TRP A 105 -1.38 -7.99 -16.91
CA TRP A 105 -1.44 -6.52 -16.95
C TRP A 105 -0.06 -5.98 -16.64
N THR A 106 0.43 -5.09 -17.50
CA THR A 106 1.68 -4.36 -17.28
C THR A 106 1.35 -2.94 -16.83
N PHE A 107 2.04 -2.51 -15.78
CA PHE A 107 1.92 -1.19 -15.18
C PHE A 107 3.27 -0.48 -15.24
N LYS A 108 3.26 0.82 -15.53
CA LYS A 108 4.40 1.73 -15.39
C LYS A 108 4.16 2.67 -14.21
N GLY A 109 5.20 3.01 -13.46
CA GLY A 109 5.14 4.06 -12.44
C GLY A 109 4.85 5.42 -13.07
N SER A 110 3.85 6.15 -12.54
CA SER A 110 3.53 7.53 -12.94
C SER A 110 4.21 8.56 -12.03
N LYS A 111 4.32 8.26 -10.74
CA LYS A 111 4.97 9.05 -9.69
C LYS A 111 5.29 8.19 -8.47
N GLU A 112 6.10 8.72 -7.56
CA GLU A 112 6.38 8.11 -6.26
C GLU A 112 5.08 7.78 -5.47
N GLY A 113 5.04 6.65 -4.76
CA GLY A 113 3.92 6.29 -3.86
C GLY A 113 3.48 4.83 -3.96
N SER A 114 2.20 4.54 -3.73
CA SER A 114 1.60 3.19 -3.87
C SER A 114 0.26 3.24 -4.58
N THR A 115 -0.16 2.09 -5.09
CA THR A 115 -1.51 1.88 -5.60
C THR A 115 -2.00 0.49 -5.24
N THR A 116 -3.12 0.42 -4.54
CA THR A 116 -3.79 -0.84 -4.19
C THR A 116 -4.81 -1.16 -5.27
N LEU A 117 -4.66 -2.32 -5.91
CA LEU A 117 -5.54 -2.83 -6.95
C LEU A 117 -6.33 -4.02 -6.42
N ARG A 118 -7.65 -4.02 -6.55
CA ARG A 118 -8.46 -5.22 -6.36
C ARG A 118 -8.83 -5.83 -7.71
N PHE A 119 -8.47 -7.09 -7.89
CA PHE A 119 -8.85 -7.93 -9.02
C PHE A 119 -10.03 -8.81 -8.64
N GLU A 120 -11.02 -8.91 -9.53
CA GLU A 120 -12.26 -9.65 -9.35
C GLU A 120 -12.49 -10.56 -10.56
N TYR A 121 -12.76 -11.85 -10.32
CA TYR A 121 -13.02 -12.84 -11.37
C TYR A 121 -14.52 -13.15 -11.47
N SER A 122 -15.17 -12.76 -12.57
CA SER A 122 -16.60 -13.00 -12.80
C SER A 122 -16.93 -13.10 -14.29
N ARG A 123 -18.11 -13.64 -14.63
CA ARG A 123 -18.72 -13.39 -15.94
C ARG A 123 -19.32 -11.98 -16.00
N SER A 124 -19.56 -11.49 -17.21
CA SER A 124 -20.14 -10.16 -17.44
C SER A 124 -21.59 -10.00 -16.98
N TRP A 125 -22.25 -11.07 -16.55
CA TRP A 125 -23.65 -11.11 -16.07
C TRP A 125 -23.80 -11.65 -14.62
N GLU A 126 -22.70 -11.84 -13.89
CA GLU A 126 -22.71 -12.30 -12.50
C GLU A 126 -22.37 -11.14 -11.55
N GLU A 127 -23.20 -10.93 -10.51
CA GLU A 127 -23.04 -9.81 -9.57
C GLU A 127 -21.91 -10.02 -8.56
N SER A 128 -21.64 -11.27 -8.17
CA SER A 128 -20.62 -11.64 -7.19
C SER A 128 -19.42 -12.33 -7.87
N PRO A 129 -18.18 -11.90 -7.60
CA PRO A 129 -16.99 -12.58 -8.13
C PRO A 129 -16.71 -13.90 -7.42
N VAL A 130 -16.11 -14.85 -8.15
CA VAL A 130 -15.77 -16.20 -7.66
C VAL A 130 -14.33 -16.34 -7.15
N ASP A 131 -13.43 -15.42 -7.53
CA ASP A 131 -12.13 -15.19 -6.89
C ASP A 131 -11.91 -13.67 -6.75
N THR A 132 -11.16 -13.25 -5.74
CA THR A 132 -10.87 -11.83 -5.46
C THR A 132 -9.50 -11.70 -4.81
N ARG A 133 -8.64 -10.88 -5.41
CA ARG A 133 -7.24 -10.70 -5.02
C ARG A 133 -6.91 -9.22 -4.91
N GLU A 134 -6.20 -8.81 -3.86
CA GLU A 134 -5.70 -7.45 -3.75
C GLU A 134 -4.17 -7.44 -3.91
N PHE A 135 -3.65 -6.48 -4.66
CA PHE A 135 -2.22 -6.28 -4.86
C PHE A 135 -1.86 -4.84 -4.54
N ILE A 136 -0.80 -4.65 -3.75
CA ILE A 136 -0.18 -3.34 -3.58
C ILE A 136 1.00 -3.26 -4.52
N ILE A 137 0.98 -2.26 -5.40
CA ILE A 137 2.13 -1.87 -6.23
C ILE A 137 2.74 -0.62 -5.62
N THR A 138 4.03 -0.67 -5.29
CA THR A 138 4.78 0.47 -4.74
C THR A 138 5.79 0.97 -5.77
N VAL A 139 5.85 2.30 -5.91
CA VAL A 139 6.82 3.02 -6.75
C VAL A 139 7.77 3.81 -5.85
N ASP A 140 9.07 3.53 -5.95
CA ASP A 140 10.09 4.26 -5.19
C ASP A 140 10.46 5.61 -5.84
N GLY A 141 11.42 6.33 -5.25
CA GLY A 141 11.86 7.64 -5.76
C GLY A 141 12.73 7.56 -7.02
N ASP A 142 13.28 6.38 -7.32
CA ASP A 142 14.04 6.07 -8.52
C ASP A 142 13.16 5.42 -9.62
N MET A 143 11.84 5.40 -9.39
CA MET A 143 10.80 4.78 -10.22
C MET A 143 10.90 3.24 -10.36
N ASN A 144 11.63 2.55 -9.49
CA ASN A 144 11.55 1.09 -9.41
C ASN A 144 10.20 0.68 -8.84
N MET A 145 9.70 -0.48 -9.24
CA MET A 145 8.37 -0.98 -8.87
C MET A 145 8.43 -2.31 -8.13
N THR A 146 7.81 -2.39 -6.96
CA THR A 146 7.59 -3.66 -6.23
C THR A 146 6.10 -4.00 -6.21
N VAL A 147 5.78 -5.30 -6.14
CA VAL A 147 4.39 -5.82 -6.17
C VAL A 147 4.24 -6.89 -5.09
N LYS A 148 3.18 -6.80 -4.29
CA LYS A 148 2.86 -7.74 -3.21
C LYS A 148 1.36 -8.09 -3.23
N GLU A 149 1.04 -9.38 -3.22
CA GLU A 149 -0.34 -9.84 -3.01
C GLU A 149 -0.74 -9.67 -1.53
N THR A 150 -1.98 -9.29 -1.29
CA THR A 150 -2.55 -8.90 0.00
C THR A 150 -3.98 -9.43 0.12
N THR A 151 -4.53 -9.48 1.34
CA THR A 151 -5.92 -9.95 1.55
C THR A 151 -6.92 -8.84 1.29
N LYS A 152 -8.13 -9.15 0.80
CA LYS A 152 -9.23 -8.17 0.64
C LYS A 152 -9.37 -7.26 1.87
N GLY A 153 -9.57 -5.97 1.61
CA GLY A 153 -9.80 -4.94 2.62
C GLY A 153 -8.50 -4.40 3.20
N THR A 154 -7.45 -4.26 2.38
CA THR A 154 -6.17 -3.68 2.80
C THR A 154 -5.86 -2.35 2.13
N ALA A 155 -5.09 -1.52 2.84
CA ALA A 155 -4.55 -0.25 2.33
C ALA A 155 -3.16 0.01 2.91
N SER A 156 -2.42 0.93 2.31
CA SER A 156 -1.05 1.28 2.71
C SER A 156 -0.89 2.71 3.20
N ILE A 157 -0.06 2.91 4.21
CA ILE A 157 0.59 4.19 4.52
C ILE A 157 2.07 4.05 4.18
N GLN A 158 2.65 5.08 3.60
CA GLN A 158 4.02 5.10 3.11
C GLN A 158 4.72 6.39 3.52
N LEU A 159 5.84 6.27 4.21
CA LEU A 159 6.62 7.42 4.70
C LEU A 159 8.09 7.25 4.35
N ARG A 160 8.65 8.27 3.68
CA ARG A 160 10.09 8.37 3.41
C ARG A 160 10.86 8.32 4.73
N SER A 161 12.04 7.71 4.73
CA SER A 161 12.88 7.55 5.92
C SER A 161 14.33 7.83 5.55
N ASP A 162 14.97 8.70 6.30
CA ASP A 162 16.38 9.02 6.13
C ASP A 162 17.21 8.18 7.13
N THR A 163 17.92 7.20 6.60
CA THR A 163 18.77 6.28 7.38
C THR A 163 20.25 6.64 7.27
N THR A 164 20.58 7.92 7.10
CA THR A 164 21.96 8.45 7.21
C THR A 164 22.65 8.09 8.52
N THR A 165 21.88 7.77 9.57
CA THR A 165 22.37 7.05 10.75
C THR A 165 21.37 5.95 11.17
N GLU A 166 21.88 4.85 11.72
CA GLU A 166 21.14 3.58 11.94
C GLU A 166 19.96 3.63 12.96
N ALA A 167 19.61 4.80 13.49
CA ALA A 167 18.65 4.91 14.60
C ALA A 167 17.56 5.99 14.43
N CYS A 168 17.49 6.68 13.28
CA CYS A 168 16.28 7.42 12.91
C CYS A 168 15.16 6.45 12.55
N SER A 169 13.97 6.57 13.16
CA SER A 169 12.88 5.60 12.92
C SER A 169 11.48 6.18 13.07
N TRP A 170 10.55 5.64 12.28
CA TRP A 170 9.12 5.91 12.41
C TRP A 170 8.43 4.90 13.34
N ARG A 171 7.69 5.43 14.31
CA ARG A 171 6.61 4.73 15.02
C ARG A 171 5.26 5.33 14.65
N TYR A 172 4.18 4.65 15.03
CA TYR A 172 2.85 5.25 15.08
C TYR A 172 2.15 4.92 16.40
N SER A 173 1.08 5.66 16.69
CA SER A 173 0.14 5.41 17.77
C SER A 173 -1.29 5.56 17.24
N VAL A 174 -2.23 4.84 17.85
CA VAL A 174 -3.66 5.04 17.59
C VAL A 174 -4.13 6.22 18.46
N VAL A 175 -4.63 7.28 17.83
CA VAL A 175 -5.18 8.46 18.52
C VAL A 175 -6.65 8.23 18.89
N GLN A 176 -7.41 7.62 17.98
CA GLN A 176 -8.84 7.34 18.15
C GLN A 176 -9.28 6.20 17.24
N GLY A 177 -10.20 5.35 17.71
CA GLY A 177 -10.84 4.29 16.91
C GLY A 177 -10.14 2.93 16.97
N ASP A 178 -10.84 1.91 16.49
CA ASP A 178 -10.45 0.50 16.55
C ASP A 178 -10.98 -0.31 15.34
N SER A 179 -11.16 0.35 14.19
CA SER A 179 -11.73 -0.24 12.96
C SER A 179 -10.71 -0.98 12.10
N ILE A 180 -9.42 -0.86 12.39
CA ILE A 180 -8.31 -1.42 11.60
C ILE A 180 -7.33 -2.23 12.45
N VAL A 181 -6.54 -3.08 11.81
CA VAL A 181 -5.36 -3.75 12.37
C VAL A 181 -4.17 -3.61 11.44
N GLU A 182 -2.93 -3.58 11.97
CA GLU A 182 -1.74 -3.72 11.13
C GLU A 182 -1.66 -5.16 10.59
N SER A 183 -1.50 -5.29 9.27
CA SER A 183 -1.30 -6.57 8.59
C SER A 183 0.17 -6.86 8.29
N SER A 184 1.00 -5.82 8.07
CA SER A 184 2.47 -5.94 8.00
C SER A 184 3.13 -4.56 7.95
N LYS A 185 4.28 -4.41 8.60
CA LYS A 185 5.26 -3.33 8.34
C LYS A 185 6.43 -3.85 7.51
N GLU A 186 6.85 -3.11 6.50
CA GLU A 186 8.01 -3.37 5.64
C GLU A 186 8.88 -2.12 5.49
N PHE A 187 10.15 -2.32 5.15
CA PHE A 187 11.10 -1.26 4.83
C PHE A 187 11.75 -1.56 3.48
N ILE A 188 11.74 -0.60 2.56
CA ILE A 188 12.44 -0.68 1.28
C ILE A 188 13.59 0.32 1.31
N GLU A 189 14.83 -0.17 1.22
CA GLU A 189 16.04 0.66 1.09
C GLU A 189 16.13 1.26 -0.33
N TYR A 190 16.55 2.53 -0.44
CA TYR A 190 16.88 3.10 -1.75
C TYR A 190 18.22 2.52 -2.25
N PRO A 191 18.32 2.13 -3.53
CA PRO A 191 19.46 1.40 -4.09
C PRO A 191 20.78 2.15 -3.89
N VAL A 192 21.66 1.58 -3.05
CA VAL A 192 22.89 2.22 -2.62
C VAL A 192 23.88 2.40 -3.78
N TRP A 193 24.19 3.64 -4.14
CA TRP A 193 25.34 3.92 -5.02
C TRP A 193 26.63 3.55 -4.29
N THR A 194 27.47 2.74 -4.93
CA THR A 194 28.62 2.08 -4.29
C THR A 194 29.58 3.09 -3.64
N GLY A 195 29.57 3.17 -2.31
CA GLY A 195 30.45 4.05 -1.52
C GLY A 195 29.72 5.08 -0.64
N ILE A 196 28.41 5.25 -0.76
CA ILE A 196 27.63 6.19 0.08
C ILE A 196 26.81 5.41 1.11
N TYR A 197 27.20 5.47 2.38
CA TYR A 197 26.33 5.06 3.49
C TYR A 197 25.21 6.10 3.65
N GLY A 198 23.97 5.65 3.88
CA GLY A 198 22.86 6.56 4.21
C GLY A 198 21.97 7.00 3.04
N SER A 199 21.72 6.17 2.03
CA SER A 199 20.76 6.48 0.95
C SER A 199 19.32 6.68 1.43
N GLY A 200 18.98 6.19 2.63
CA GLY A 200 17.62 6.19 3.15
C GLY A 200 16.79 5.03 2.61
N GLY A 201 15.48 5.13 2.83
CA GLY A 201 14.50 4.19 2.30
C GLY A 201 13.09 4.68 2.57
N ARG A 202 12.16 3.74 2.68
CA ARG A 202 10.76 4.00 2.96
C ARG A 202 10.16 2.94 3.86
N ASN A 203 9.49 3.36 4.92
CA ASN A 203 8.65 2.47 5.72
C ASN A 203 7.25 2.40 5.08
N ILE A 204 6.73 1.18 4.97
CA ILE A 204 5.41 0.85 4.43
C ILE A 204 4.64 0.09 5.49
N TRP A 205 3.46 0.57 5.89
CA TRP A 205 2.54 -0.16 6.74
C TRP A 205 1.32 -0.53 5.93
N VAL A 206 0.96 -1.80 5.95
CA VAL A 206 -0.29 -2.31 5.38
C VAL A 206 -1.27 -2.51 6.52
N PHE A 207 -2.41 -1.84 6.46
CA PHE A 207 -3.51 -1.96 7.42
C PHE A 207 -4.68 -2.70 6.80
N LYS A 208 -5.43 -3.43 7.60
CA LYS A 208 -6.62 -4.19 7.20
C LYS A 208 -7.85 -3.74 7.97
N GLY A 209 -8.99 -3.64 7.28
CA GLY A 209 -10.29 -3.39 7.89
C GLY A 209 -10.77 -4.55 8.76
N LEU A 210 -11.19 -4.25 9.99
CA LEU A 210 -11.83 -5.19 10.93
C LEU A 210 -13.36 -5.02 10.94
N LYS A 211 -13.84 -3.78 10.90
CA LYS A 211 -15.25 -3.40 11.00
C LYS A 211 -15.48 -2.01 10.43
N GLU A 212 -16.70 -1.72 9.96
CA GLU A 212 -17.12 -0.38 9.54
C GLU A 212 -16.80 0.67 10.62
N GLY A 213 -16.31 1.84 10.22
CA GLY A 213 -15.94 2.94 11.11
C GLY A 213 -14.69 3.67 10.67
N SER A 214 -13.97 4.29 11.61
CA SER A 214 -12.77 5.05 11.29
C SER A 214 -11.73 5.00 12.42
N THR A 215 -10.47 5.23 12.09
CA THR A 215 -9.35 5.14 13.03
C THR A 215 -8.26 6.14 12.66
N THR A 216 -7.95 7.04 13.57
CA THR A 216 -6.92 8.08 13.43
C THR A 216 -5.60 7.56 13.97
N LEU A 217 -4.56 7.56 13.13
CA LEU A 217 -3.20 7.21 13.50
C LEU A 217 -2.32 8.47 13.52
N LYS A 218 -1.41 8.55 14.48
CA LYS A 218 -0.34 9.56 14.55
C LYS A 218 0.99 8.88 14.34
N PHE A 219 1.68 9.21 13.25
CA PHE A 219 3.04 8.76 12.97
C PHE A 219 4.03 9.80 13.49
N GLU A 220 5.10 9.32 14.11
CA GLU A 220 6.17 10.14 14.69
C GLU A 220 7.53 9.64 14.20
N TYR A 221 8.31 10.54 13.60
CA TYR A 221 9.67 10.28 13.17
C TYR A 221 10.65 10.72 14.26
N LEU A 222 11.32 9.75 14.89
CA LEU A 222 12.18 9.97 16.04
C LEU A 222 13.64 10.13 15.62
N ARG A 223 14.32 11.16 16.14
CA ARG A 223 15.78 11.32 16.00
C ARG A 223 16.51 10.76 17.22
N PRO A 224 17.52 9.89 17.05
CA PRO A 224 18.10 9.10 18.14
C PRO A 224 18.99 9.91 19.09
N THR A 225 19.58 11.00 18.61
CA THR A 225 20.56 11.82 19.36
C THR A 225 19.92 12.80 20.34
N GLU A 226 18.62 13.08 20.19
CA GLU A 226 17.89 14.09 20.98
C GLU A 226 16.62 13.53 21.62
N GLY A 227 16.06 12.41 21.11
CA GLY A 227 14.76 11.87 21.52
C GLY A 227 13.56 12.64 20.92
N ASP A 228 13.83 13.78 20.29
CA ASP A 228 12.84 14.65 19.66
C ASP A 228 12.15 14.02 18.44
N VAL A 229 10.87 14.35 18.30
CA VAL A 229 10.08 14.05 17.11
C VAL A 229 10.39 15.08 16.03
N ALA A 230 11.07 14.65 14.97
CA ALA A 230 11.43 15.50 13.83
C ALA A 230 10.24 15.79 12.91
N GLU A 231 9.34 14.82 12.76
CA GLU A 231 8.21 14.89 11.85
C GLU A 231 7.00 14.19 12.48
N ILE A 232 5.81 14.79 12.34
CA ILE A 232 4.54 14.21 12.74
C ILE A 232 3.65 14.17 11.50
N ARG A 233 3.02 13.02 11.23
CA ARG A 233 2.07 12.85 10.13
C ARG A 233 0.86 12.10 10.66
N ASP A 234 -0.30 12.75 10.65
CA ASP A 234 -1.55 12.14 11.11
C ASP A 234 -2.31 11.59 9.90
N PHE A 235 -2.98 10.46 10.08
CA PHE A 235 -3.75 9.80 9.02
C PHE A 235 -5.08 9.32 9.58
N ASN A 236 -6.15 9.55 8.82
CA ASN A 236 -7.45 8.95 9.09
C ASN A 236 -7.66 7.76 8.15
N LEU A 237 -7.92 6.58 8.73
CA LEU A 237 -8.30 5.39 7.99
C LEU A 237 -9.81 5.22 8.16
N THR A 238 -10.54 5.08 7.05
CA THR A 238 -11.99 4.83 7.04
C THR A 238 -12.24 3.45 6.48
N VAL A 239 -13.05 2.67 7.18
CA VAL A 239 -13.42 1.29 6.81
C VAL A 239 -14.90 1.26 6.47
N ASP A 240 -15.24 0.80 5.27
CA ASP A 240 -16.64 0.67 4.83
C ASP A 240 -17.25 -0.70 5.20
N LYS A 241 -18.48 -0.94 4.71
CA LYS A 241 -19.25 -2.16 4.98
C LYS A 241 -18.69 -3.41 4.31
N ASP A 242 -17.93 -3.24 3.23
CA ASP A 242 -17.23 -4.31 2.51
C ASP A 242 -15.81 -4.54 3.04
N LEU A 243 -15.45 -3.83 4.13
CA LEU A 243 -14.14 -3.75 4.77
C LEU A 243 -13.04 -3.14 3.90
N ASN A 244 -13.38 -2.38 2.86
CA ASN A 244 -12.39 -1.60 2.11
C ASN A 244 -11.83 -0.50 3.02
N VAL A 245 -10.52 -0.28 2.97
CA VAL A 245 -9.86 0.76 3.77
C VAL A 245 -9.49 1.93 2.86
N SER A 246 -10.09 3.09 3.11
CA SER A 246 -9.64 4.37 2.56
C SER A 246 -8.66 5.03 3.51
N VAL A 247 -7.60 5.64 2.99
CA VAL A 247 -6.61 6.39 3.78
C VAL A 247 -6.64 7.85 3.37
N THR A 248 -6.64 8.76 4.33
CA THR A 248 -6.51 10.20 4.13
C THR A 248 -5.43 10.74 5.06
N GLU A 249 -4.39 11.37 4.51
CA GLU A 249 -3.42 12.12 5.30
C GLU A 249 -4.10 13.37 5.87
N LEU A 250 -4.10 13.51 7.19
CA LEU A 250 -4.63 14.67 7.89
C LEU A 250 -3.56 15.75 7.89
N SER A 251 -3.67 16.70 6.96
CA SER A 251 -2.80 17.87 6.95
C SER A 251 -3.05 18.72 8.21
N ASP A 252 -2.02 18.85 9.03
CA ASP A 252 -2.05 19.74 10.20
C ASP A 252 -2.14 21.20 9.73
N GLN A 253 -3.34 21.76 9.79
CA GLN A 253 -3.63 23.16 9.49
C GLN A 253 -2.85 24.16 10.37
N SER A 254 -2.08 23.68 11.37
CA SER A 254 -1.17 24.48 12.19
C SER A 254 0.33 24.26 11.91
N LYS A 255 0.73 23.37 10.99
CA LYS A 255 2.16 23.06 10.71
C LYS A 255 2.52 22.89 9.23
N ALA A 256 2.51 23.99 8.48
CA ALA A 256 3.19 24.07 7.18
C ALA A 256 4.72 24.11 7.36
N GLY A 257 5.38 22.94 7.27
CA GLY A 257 6.85 22.84 7.14
C GLY A 257 7.33 23.20 5.72
N PRO A 258 8.57 23.68 5.53
CA PRO A 258 8.98 24.41 4.32
C PRO A 258 9.26 23.55 3.07
N SER A 259 8.96 22.25 3.06
CA SER A 259 9.33 21.35 1.95
C SER A 259 8.31 21.26 0.80
N SER A 260 7.07 21.74 0.99
CA SER A 260 6.01 21.74 -0.03
C SER A 260 5.61 23.12 -0.54
N GLN A 261 5.99 24.19 0.15
CA GLN A 261 5.56 25.55 -0.19
C GLN A 261 6.29 26.04 -1.45
N ARG A 262 5.56 26.38 -2.52
CA ARG A 262 6.18 26.90 -3.75
C ARG A 262 6.80 28.28 -3.46
N VAL A 263 7.97 28.58 -4.03
CA VAL A 263 8.56 29.93 -3.86
C VAL A 263 7.60 30.97 -4.43
N ALA A 264 7.31 32.00 -3.64
CA ALA A 264 6.28 33.03 -3.86
C ALA A 264 4.80 32.59 -3.79
N ASP A 265 4.51 31.35 -3.35
CA ASP A 265 3.18 30.91 -2.92
C ASP A 265 3.06 31.18 -1.41
N ILE A 266 2.44 32.32 -1.09
CA ILE A 266 2.46 32.95 0.22
C ILE A 266 1.24 32.55 1.06
N ASN A 267 0.12 32.18 0.42
CA ASN A 267 -1.03 31.60 1.12
C ASN A 267 -0.98 30.07 1.21
N GLY A 268 -0.15 29.39 0.42
CA GLY A 268 -0.06 27.93 0.37
C GLY A 268 -1.15 27.27 -0.48
N ASP A 269 -1.78 27.99 -1.42
CA ASP A 269 -2.84 27.45 -2.29
C ASP A 269 -2.30 26.71 -3.54
N GLY A 270 -0.98 26.77 -3.79
CA GLY A 270 -0.29 26.15 -4.91
C GLY A 270 -0.11 27.06 -6.13
N ASN A 271 -0.80 28.20 -6.19
CA ASN A 271 -0.85 29.10 -7.35
C ASN A 271 -0.19 30.45 -7.04
N VAL A 272 0.99 30.73 -7.60
CA VAL A 272 1.63 32.05 -7.47
C VAL A 272 0.83 33.07 -8.28
N ASN A 273 0.10 33.96 -7.60
CA ASN A 273 -0.88 34.85 -8.22
C ASN A 273 -0.96 36.25 -7.55
N LEU A 274 -1.99 37.05 -7.90
CA LEU A 274 -2.17 38.40 -7.35
C LEU A 274 -2.51 38.41 -5.84
N ILE A 275 -3.03 37.31 -5.29
CA ILE A 275 -3.29 37.15 -3.86
C ILE A 275 -1.97 37.17 -3.08
N ASP A 276 -0.94 36.46 -3.53
CA ASP A 276 0.39 36.46 -2.92
C ASP A 276 1.03 37.85 -2.94
N LEU A 277 0.90 38.54 -4.08
CA LEU A 277 1.37 39.92 -4.22
C LEU A 277 0.63 40.89 -3.28
N ALA A 278 -0.64 40.61 -2.94
CA ALA A 278 -1.39 41.38 -1.96
C ALA A 278 -0.96 41.06 -0.51
N LEU A 279 -0.71 39.78 -0.20
CA LEU A 279 -0.23 39.34 1.12
C LEU A 279 1.19 39.85 1.40
N LEU A 280 2.13 39.73 0.46
CA LEU A 280 3.49 40.25 0.58
C LEU A 280 3.49 41.76 0.88
N LYS A 281 2.63 42.52 0.19
CA LYS A 281 2.44 43.96 0.47
C LYS A 281 1.79 44.23 1.81
N LYS A 282 0.87 43.38 2.29
CA LYS A 282 0.26 43.51 3.62
C LYS A 282 1.30 43.31 4.71
N TYR A 283 2.09 42.25 4.62
CA TYR A 283 3.23 41.96 5.51
C TYR A 283 4.17 43.17 5.63
N LEU A 284 4.61 43.75 4.50
CA LEU A 284 5.48 44.94 4.52
C LEU A 284 4.82 46.23 5.02
N LYS A 285 3.47 46.29 5.05
CA LYS A 285 2.72 47.48 5.47
C LYS A 285 2.44 47.49 6.97
N ASP A 286 2.04 46.35 7.53
CA ASP A 286 1.51 46.26 8.89
C ASP A 286 1.98 45.03 9.68
N ASN A 287 2.69 44.08 9.06
CA ASN A 287 3.19 42.84 9.66
C ASN A 287 2.12 42.02 10.42
N THR A 288 0.82 42.18 10.08
CA THR A 288 -0.30 41.49 10.77
C THR A 288 -0.51 40.04 10.33
N ILE A 289 0.36 39.51 9.46
CA ILE A 289 0.33 38.13 8.97
C ILE A 289 1.74 37.56 9.07
N GLY A 290 1.87 36.27 9.39
CA GLY A 290 3.15 35.58 9.34
C GLY A 290 3.43 35.09 7.91
N ILE A 291 4.52 35.57 7.29
CA ILE A 291 5.03 35.00 6.03
C ILE A 291 6.30 34.21 6.33
N SER A 292 6.38 32.97 5.82
CA SER A 292 7.60 32.18 5.85
C SER A 292 8.66 32.82 4.95
N LYS A 293 9.89 33.03 5.47
CA LYS A 293 11.00 33.54 4.66
C LYS A 293 11.21 32.72 3.39
N TYR A 294 11.01 31.40 3.45
CA TYR A 294 11.20 30.51 2.31
C TYR A 294 10.37 30.88 1.05
N VAL A 295 9.23 31.58 1.22
CA VAL A 295 8.39 32.05 0.11
C VAL A 295 8.34 33.57 -0.05
N GLY A 296 8.58 34.34 1.02
CA GLY A 296 8.59 35.81 0.99
C GLY A 296 9.93 36.43 0.59
N ASP A 297 11.03 35.68 0.73
CA ASP A 297 12.40 36.07 0.33
C ASP A 297 12.68 35.49 -1.06
N LEU A 298 12.30 36.24 -2.10
CA LEU A 298 12.40 35.81 -3.50
C LEU A 298 13.81 35.96 -4.05
N ASN A 299 14.62 36.90 -3.54
CA ASN A 299 16.01 37.07 -3.95
C ASN A 299 17.02 36.23 -3.14
N ARG A 300 16.60 35.70 -1.98
CA ARG A 300 17.41 34.95 -1.01
C ARG A 300 18.50 35.80 -0.32
N ASP A 301 18.23 37.09 -0.09
CA ASP A 301 19.11 37.99 0.66
C ASP A 301 18.97 37.86 2.19
N GLY A 302 17.94 37.15 2.66
CA GLY A 302 17.62 36.93 4.07
C GLY A 302 16.53 37.87 4.62
N GLN A 303 16.05 38.85 3.84
CA GLN A 303 15.08 39.85 4.28
C GLN A 303 13.89 39.93 3.31
N ILE A 304 12.68 39.74 3.83
CA ILE A 304 11.45 40.02 3.07
C ILE A 304 11.30 41.53 2.96
N ASN A 305 11.45 42.10 1.76
CA ASN A 305 11.49 43.54 1.53
C ASN A 305 10.82 43.98 0.20
N SER A 306 10.94 45.26 -0.16
CA SER A 306 10.30 45.81 -1.37
C SER A 306 10.90 45.26 -2.68
N THR A 307 12.10 44.68 -2.63
CA THR A 307 12.71 43.94 -3.74
C THR A 307 11.88 42.72 -4.12
N ASP A 308 11.42 41.96 -3.14
CA ASP A 308 10.62 40.74 -3.33
C ASP A 308 9.25 41.03 -3.95
N VAL A 309 8.62 42.13 -3.53
CA VAL A 309 7.38 42.64 -4.14
C VAL A 309 7.59 42.98 -5.62
N ASN A 310 8.76 43.51 -5.99
CA ASN A 310 9.07 43.79 -7.39
C ASN A 310 9.37 42.51 -8.18
N LEU A 311 10.07 41.52 -7.60
CA LEU A 311 10.32 40.23 -8.23
C LEU A 311 9.03 39.44 -8.46
N LEU A 312 8.15 39.36 -7.46
CA LEU A 312 6.84 38.73 -7.59
C LEU A 312 5.97 39.45 -8.63
N LYS A 313 5.95 40.79 -8.61
CA LYS A 313 5.25 41.58 -9.64
C LYS A 313 5.79 41.31 -11.05
N MET A 314 7.10 41.12 -11.23
CA MET A 314 7.70 40.79 -12.53
C MET A 314 7.41 39.34 -12.96
N ALA A 315 7.29 38.40 -12.02
CA ALA A 315 6.90 37.03 -12.32
C ALA A 315 5.44 36.93 -12.80
N LEU A 316 4.55 37.76 -12.25
CA LEU A 316 3.12 37.85 -12.59
C LEU A 316 2.81 38.65 -13.87
N LEU A 317 3.83 39.04 -14.64
CA LEU A 317 3.73 39.82 -15.88
C LEU A 317 4.37 39.08 -17.07
N ARG A 318 4.47 37.75 -17.00
CA ARG A 318 5.04 36.85 -18.01
C ARG A 318 4.02 35.80 -18.47
#